data_AF-C0W5Q3-F1
#
_entry.id   AF-C0W5Q3-F1
#
_cell.length_a   1.000
_cell.length_b   1.000
_cell.length_c   1.000
_cell.angle_alpha   90.00
_cell.angle_beta   90.00
_cell.angle_gamma   90.00
#
_symmetry.space_group_name_H-M   'P 1'
#
loop_
_entity.id
_entity.type
_entity.pdbx_description
1 polymer ?
#
loop_
_entity_poly.entity_id
_entity_poly.type
_entity_poly.pdbx_seq_one_letter_code
_entity_poly.pdbx_strand_id
1 'polypeptide(L)'
;MAKEHADETEKMEQMRRWVCAVSTELQIDPGLLAAHEKELLALISTVAHGPSRPGAPMTAFLVGYAVASSGRDADDVITQVRELASSWS
;
A
#
# COMPACT_ATOMS: atom_id res chain seq x y z
N MET A 1 8.04 22.13 11.14
CA MET A 1 6.90 21.41 11.76
C MET A 1 5.56 21.76 11.10
N ALA A 2 4.94 22.93 11.30
CA ALA A 2 3.62 23.23 10.70
C ALA A 2 3.59 23.22 9.15
N LYS A 3 4.65 23.72 8.52
CA LYS A 3 4.80 23.71 7.05
C LYS A 3 5.08 22.32 6.47
N GLU A 4 5.78 21.46 7.21
CA GLU A 4 6.09 20.09 6.77
C GLU A 4 4.85 19.20 6.78
N HIS A 5 4.03 19.26 7.83
CA HIS A 5 2.77 18.51 7.86
C HIS A 5 1.76 18.98 6.79
N ALA A 6 1.74 20.27 6.45
CA ALA A 6 0.89 20.77 5.37
C ALA A 6 1.34 20.20 3.99
N ASP A 7 2.64 20.14 3.74
CA ASP A 7 3.22 19.56 2.52
C ASP A 7 3.00 18.04 2.42
N GLU A 8 3.09 17.31 3.53
CA GLU A 8 2.75 15.88 3.59
C GLU A 8 1.27 15.63 3.28
N THR A 9 0.37 16.47 3.82
CA THR A 9 -1.07 16.35 3.56
C THR A 9 -1.38 16.55 2.08
N GLU A 10 -0.80 17.58 1.46
CA GLU A 10 -0.97 17.87 0.03
C GLU A 10 -0.47 16.72 -0.86
N LYS A 11 0.69 16.14 -0.52
CA LYS A 11 1.24 14.96 -1.23
C LYS A 11 0.33 13.75 -1.12
N MET A 12 -0.24 13.48 0.06
CA MET A 12 -1.17 12.37 0.27
C MET A 12 -2.47 12.57 -0.52
N GLU A 13 -2.99 13.79 -0.60
CA GLU A 13 -4.14 14.11 -1.46
C GLU A 13 -3.82 13.95 -2.95
N GLN A 14 -2.62 14.35 -3.39
CA GLN A 14 -2.18 14.13 -4.77
C GLN A 14 -2.06 12.62 -5.08
N MET A 15 -1.50 11.83 -4.17
CA MET A 15 -1.44 10.37 -4.29
C MET A 15 -2.84 9.77 -4.40
N ARG A 16 -3.78 10.13 -3.51
CA ARG A 16 -5.17 9.63 -3.54
C ARG A 16 -5.87 9.97 -4.86
N ARG A 17 -5.67 11.19 -5.38
CA ARG A 17 -6.20 11.59 -6.70
C ARG A 17 -5.61 10.77 -7.83
N TRP A 18 -4.29 10.55 -7.81
CA TRP A 18 -3.62 9.72 -8.81
C TRP A 18 -4.13 8.28 -8.81
N VAL A 19 -4.21 7.66 -7.63
CA VAL A 19 -4.78 6.32 -7.46
C VAL A 19 -6.20 6.26 -8.01
N CYS A 20 -7.06 7.23 -7.68
CA CYS A 20 -8.44 7.28 -8.18
C CYS A 20 -8.49 7.33 -9.72
N ALA A 21 -7.62 8.13 -10.35
CA ALA A 21 -7.52 8.20 -11.80
C ALA A 21 -7.09 6.86 -12.42
N VAL A 22 -6.08 6.20 -11.83
CA VAL A 22 -5.62 4.88 -12.28
C VAL A 22 -6.70 3.81 -12.09
N SER A 23 -7.39 3.80 -10.95
CA SER A 23 -8.51 2.89 -10.71
C SER A 23 -9.63 3.07 -11.73
N THR A 24 -9.94 4.31 -12.10
CA THR A 24 -10.93 4.62 -13.13
C THR A 24 -10.51 4.07 -14.50
N GLU A 25 -9.26 4.30 -14.91
CA GLU A 25 -8.71 3.80 -16.18
C GLU A 25 -8.72 2.26 -16.24
N LEU A 26 -8.39 1.61 -15.12
CA LEU A 26 -8.35 0.14 -15.01
C LEU A 26 -9.71 -0.50 -14.69
N GLN A 27 -10.77 0.30 -14.57
CA GLN A 27 -12.12 -0.16 -14.21
C GLN A 27 -12.18 -0.91 -12.87
N ILE A 28 -11.38 -0.46 -11.90
CA ILE A 28 -11.31 -0.98 -10.52
C ILE A 28 -12.12 -0.05 -9.62
N ASP A 29 -12.90 -0.62 -8.69
CA ASP A 29 -13.60 0.17 -7.66
C ASP A 29 -12.57 0.92 -6.79
N PRO A 30 -12.56 2.26 -6.79
CA PRO A 30 -11.65 3.04 -5.95
C PRO A 30 -11.88 2.81 -4.45
N GLY A 31 -13.08 2.40 -4.05
CA GLY A 31 -13.42 2.07 -2.67
C GLY A 31 -12.62 0.89 -2.11
N LEU A 32 -12.15 0.00 -2.99
CA LEU A 32 -11.34 -1.15 -2.61
C LEU A 32 -10.03 -0.72 -1.93
N LEU A 33 -9.29 0.22 -2.51
CA LEU A 33 -8.02 0.64 -1.93
C LEU A 33 -8.22 1.49 -0.69
N ALA A 34 -9.29 2.30 -0.63
CA ALA A 34 -9.56 3.17 0.50
C ALA A 34 -9.71 2.41 1.83
N ALA A 35 -10.26 1.20 1.80
CA ALA A 35 -10.38 0.33 2.98
C ALA A 35 -9.02 -0.16 3.51
N HIS A 36 -8.05 -0.38 2.63
CA HIS A 36 -6.77 -1.01 2.95
C HIS A 36 -5.56 -0.05 2.89
N GLU A 37 -5.78 1.22 2.54
CA GLU A 37 -4.72 2.21 2.27
C GLU A 37 -3.71 2.29 3.43
N LYS A 38 -4.20 2.44 4.66
CA LYS A 38 -3.35 2.62 5.84
C LYS A 38 -2.44 1.41 6.07
N GLU A 39 -3.00 0.21 6.03
CA GLU A 39 -2.26 -1.03 6.31
C GLU A 39 -1.27 -1.34 5.17
N LEU A 40 -1.66 -1.10 3.92
CA LEU A 40 -0.78 -1.26 2.77
C LEU A 40 0.39 -0.27 2.81
N LEU A 41 0.14 1.02 3.09
CA LEU A 41 1.21 2.01 3.23
C LEU A 41 2.15 1.69 4.39
N ALA A 42 1.61 1.18 5.51
CA ALA A 42 2.43 0.72 6.63
C ALA A 42 3.34 -0.45 6.23
N LEU A 43 2.80 -1.47 5.54
CA LEU A 43 3.58 -2.59 5.00
C LEU A 43 4.70 -2.09 4.07
N ILE A 44 4.36 -1.21 3.13
CA ILE A 44 5.34 -0.67 2.19
C ILE A 44 6.42 0.14 2.90
N SER A 45 6.06 0.91 3.93
CA SER A 45 7.01 1.57 4.80
C SER A 45 7.94 0.56 5.50
N THR A 46 7.39 -0.50 6.09
CA THR A 46 8.19 -1.56 6.74
C THR A 46 9.17 -2.21 5.76
N VAL A 47 8.74 -2.55 4.55
CA VAL A 47 9.63 -3.16 3.55
C VAL A 47 10.70 -2.19 3.06
N ALA A 48 10.33 -0.91 2.86
CA ALA A 48 11.26 0.11 2.39
C ALA A 48 12.32 0.50 3.42
N HIS A 49 11.97 0.49 4.71
CA HIS A 49 12.92 0.70 5.82
C HIS A 49 13.65 -0.58 6.23
N GLY A 50 13.05 -1.74 5.97
CA GLY A 50 13.61 -3.07 6.12
C GLY A 50 14.24 -3.60 4.83
N PRO A 51 14.09 -4.89 4.49
CA PRO A 51 15.06 -5.67 3.72
C PRO A 51 15.53 -5.05 2.40
N SER A 52 14.69 -4.26 1.72
CA SER A 52 15.09 -3.56 0.49
C SER A 52 14.07 -2.51 0.04
N ARG A 53 14.53 -1.29 -0.27
CA ARG A 53 13.71 -0.22 -0.89
C ARG A 53 13.07 -0.65 -2.23
N PRO A 54 13.80 -1.29 -3.17
CA PRO A 54 13.18 -1.93 -4.34
C PRO A 54 12.14 -3.02 -4.03
N GLY A 55 12.19 -3.62 -2.83
CA GLY A 55 11.25 -4.66 -2.41
C GLY A 55 9.83 -4.14 -2.20
N ALA A 56 9.66 -2.87 -1.81
CA ALA A 56 8.35 -2.25 -1.58
C ALA A 56 7.36 -2.42 -2.75
N PRO A 57 7.66 -1.93 -3.97
CA PRO A 57 6.72 -2.07 -5.10
C PRO A 57 6.49 -3.54 -5.49
N MET A 58 7.50 -4.41 -5.36
CA MET A 58 7.37 -5.83 -5.64
C MET A 58 6.42 -6.51 -4.64
N THR A 59 6.50 -6.14 -3.36
CA THR A 59 5.60 -6.63 -2.32
C THR A 59 4.17 -6.18 -2.56
N ALA A 60 3.92 -4.92 -2.93
CA ALA A 60 2.57 -4.44 -3.27
C ALA A 60 1.94 -5.27 -4.41
N PHE A 61 2.72 -5.54 -5.46
CA PHE A 61 2.26 -6.37 -6.58
C PHE A 61 1.88 -7.79 -6.13
N LEU A 62 2.73 -8.44 -5.33
CA LEU A 62 2.47 -9.80 -4.83
C LEU A 62 1.27 -9.87 -3.88
N VAL A 63 1.08 -8.88 -3.02
CA VAL A 63 -0.11 -8.78 -2.16
C VAL A 63 -1.37 -8.71 -3.00
N GLY A 64 -1.43 -7.80 -3.97
CA GLY A 64 -2.57 -7.68 -4.88
C GLY A 64 -2.84 -8.97 -5.66
N TYR A 65 -1.80 -9.59 -6.19
CA TYR A 65 -1.90 -10.88 -6.89
C TYR A 65 -2.40 -12.01 -5.98
N ALA A 66 -1.89 -12.10 -4.74
CA ALA A 66 -2.31 -13.12 -3.78
C ALA A 66 -3.78 -12.96 -3.38
N VAL A 67 -4.23 -11.74 -3.10
CA VAL A 67 -5.66 -11.44 -2.81
C VAL A 67 -6.54 -11.88 -3.98
N ALA A 68 -6.20 -11.47 -5.21
CA ALA A 68 -6.98 -11.80 -6.40
C ALA A 68 -7.00 -13.31 -6.73
N SER A 69 -5.87 -14.00 -6.55
CA SER A 69 -5.73 -15.42 -6.92
C SER A 69 -6.26 -16.40 -5.86
N SER A 70 -6.25 -16.02 -4.58
CA SER A 70 -6.67 -16.89 -3.48
C SER A 70 -8.05 -16.55 -2.92
N GLY A 71 -8.59 -15.36 -3.22
CA GLY A 71 -9.84 -14.86 -2.63
C GLY A 71 -9.75 -14.61 -1.13
N ARG A 72 -8.54 -14.59 -0.56
CA ARG A 72 -8.30 -14.24 0.84
C ARG A 72 -8.58 -12.77 1.09
N ASP A 73 -8.95 -12.47 2.32
CA ASP A 73 -9.09 -11.10 2.78
C ASP A 73 -7.76 -10.33 2.62
N ALA A 74 -7.86 -9.07 2.19
CA ALA A 74 -6.68 -8.27 1.91
C ALA A 74 -5.90 -7.90 3.19
N ASP A 75 -6.58 -7.63 4.30
CA ASP A 75 -5.93 -7.29 5.56
C ASP A 75 -5.20 -8.50 6.15
N ASP A 76 -5.73 -9.71 5.96
CA ASP A 76 -5.04 -10.96 6.34
C ASP A 76 -3.74 -11.15 5.54
N VAL A 77 -3.78 -10.92 4.22
CA VAL A 77 -2.58 -11.03 3.36
C VAL A 77 -1.58 -9.94 3.72
N ILE A 78 -2.02 -8.69 3.89
CA ILE A 78 -1.16 -7.56 4.27
C ILE A 78 -0.49 -7.82 5.62
N THR A 79 -1.25 -8.28 6.61
CA THR A 79 -0.74 -8.57 7.96
C THR A 79 0.31 -9.67 7.92
N GLN A 80 0.01 -10.79 7.25
CA GLN A 80 0.96 -11.90 7.10
C GLN A 80 2.28 -11.45 6.46
N VAL A 81 2.21 -10.65 5.39
CA VAL A 81 3.41 -10.19 4.69
C VAL A 81 4.17 -9.14 5.51
N ARG A 82 3.47 -8.32 6.30
CA ARG A 82 4.09 -7.34 7.19
C ARG A 82 4.84 -8.02 8.35
N GLU A 83 4.26 -9.05 8.96
CA GLU A 83 4.91 -9.85 9.99
C GLU A 83 6.19 -10.50 9.44
N LEU A 84 6.12 -11.05 8.23
CA LEU A 84 7.30 -11.57 7.54
C LEU A 84 8.33 -10.46 7.27
N ALA A 85 7.93 -9.30 6.73
CA ALA A 85 8.86 -8.20 6.48
C ALA A 85 9.56 -7.71 7.76
N SER A 86 8.83 -7.72 8.88
CA SER A 86 9.34 -7.30 10.19
C SER A 86 10.38 -8.26 10.77
N SER A 87 10.39 -9.54 10.37
CA SER A 87 11.44 -10.49 10.77
C SER A 87 12.72 -10.39 9.94
N TRP A 88 12.73 -9.56 8.89
CA TRP A 88 13.86 -9.30 8.01
C TRP A 88 14.42 -7.88 8.13
N SER A 89 13.83 -7.07 9.01
CA SER A 89 14.18 -5.67 9.24
C SER A 89 15.09 -5.51 10.45
#